data_AF-Q7XQP9-F1
#
_entry.id   AF-Q7XQP9-F1
#
_cell.length_a   1.000
_cell.length_b   1.000
_cell.length_c   1.000
_cell.angle_alpha   90.00
_cell.angle_beta   90.00
_cell.angle_gamma   90.00
#
_symmetry.space_group_name_H-M   'P 1'
#
loop_
_entity.id
_entity.type
_entity.pdbx_description
1 polymer ?
#
loop_
_entity_poly.entity_id
_entity_poly.type
_entity_poly.pdbx_seq_one_letter_code
_entity_poly.pdbx_strand_id
1 'polypeptide(L)'
;MAATFSAAAAAAASPTYLHRPRTLAPPASTPARLSPSSSSRRPATPSLLSLRRTHAAPPPLRAAAADPKVVNGEDFPPMKDLLRLYKKAFLDGNDEALGGIESAIIAIEKERSNSAAQYESIATEITSGKDKFLRINADLENFRKQTEKERARFTSNIQVDVVQSLLTLVDSFEKVNQEITPETDKEQTISTSYQGIYKQLVETLRSLGVGVVETVGKPFDPSIHEAIAREESHQFKAGIVSHEVKRGFLLRERLLRPATVKVSTGSGTQETSSPSTEKPVEDSKEDAAV
;
A
#
# COMPACT_ATOMS: atom_id res chain seq x y z
N MET A 1 -50.60 3.61 -8.03
CA MET A 1 -50.77 5.07 -7.87
C MET A 1 -49.81 5.51 -6.77
N ALA A 2 -48.55 5.88 -7.05
CA ALA A 2 -48.10 7.14 -7.67
C ALA A 2 -48.67 8.34 -6.87
N ALA A 3 -47.92 9.31 -6.35
CA ALA A 3 -46.67 9.91 -6.81
C ALA A 3 -46.14 10.85 -5.68
N THR A 4 -44.82 10.95 -5.45
CA THR A 4 -43.92 12.10 -5.81
C THR A 4 -43.84 13.24 -4.76
N PHE A 5 -42.67 13.39 -4.11
CA PHE A 5 -41.59 14.38 -4.36
C PHE A 5 -41.80 15.72 -3.65
N SER A 6 -40.80 16.17 -2.86
CA SER A 6 -39.84 17.18 -3.31
C SER A 6 -38.90 17.60 -2.18
N ALA A 7 -37.62 17.72 -2.54
CA ALA A 7 -36.50 18.17 -1.71
C ALA A 7 -36.37 19.70 -1.70
N ALA A 8 -35.67 20.25 -0.70
CA ALA A 8 -34.91 21.48 -0.82
C ALA A 8 -33.81 21.55 0.25
N ALA A 9 -32.61 21.91 -0.20
CA ALA A 9 -31.35 22.00 0.52
C ALA A 9 -31.10 23.41 1.10
N ALA A 10 -30.17 23.53 2.06
CA ALA A 10 -28.97 24.40 1.99
C ALA A 10 -28.38 24.78 3.36
N ALA A 11 -27.06 25.04 3.32
CA ALA A 11 -26.27 25.95 4.17
C ALA A 11 -25.52 25.41 5.41
N ALA A 12 -24.28 24.98 5.15
CA ALA A 12 -23.01 25.53 5.66
C ALA A 12 -22.83 25.86 7.16
N ALA A 13 -21.86 25.19 7.81
CA ALA A 13 -20.96 25.78 8.82
C ALA A 13 -19.75 24.87 9.08
N SER A 14 -18.53 25.38 8.86
CA SER A 14 -17.24 24.78 9.27
C SER A 14 -16.79 25.35 10.62
N PRO A 15 -15.96 24.63 11.39
CA PRO A 15 -14.78 25.29 12.01
C PRO A 15 -13.52 24.40 11.99
N THR A 16 -12.38 24.90 11.49
CA THR A 16 -11.27 25.54 12.24
C THR A 16 -10.28 24.54 12.88
N TYR A 17 -9.13 24.35 12.21
CA TYR A 17 -7.92 23.71 12.75
C TYR A 17 -7.06 24.78 13.43
N LEU A 18 -6.64 24.55 14.68
CA LEU A 18 -5.60 25.34 15.35
C LEU A 18 -4.56 24.42 16.02
N HIS A 19 -3.30 24.76 15.74
CA HIS A 19 -2.04 24.18 16.18
C HIS A 19 -1.84 24.11 17.70
N ARG A 20 -1.13 23.07 18.18
CA ARG A 20 -0.05 23.23 19.17
C ARG A 20 0.90 22.02 19.29
N PRO A 21 2.24 22.20 19.30
CA PRO A 21 3.23 21.19 19.68
C PRO A 21 3.84 21.46 21.08
N ARG A 22 4.36 20.42 21.77
CA ARG A 22 5.34 20.44 22.90
C ARG A 22 5.63 18.99 23.34
N THR A 23 6.75 18.35 22.97
CA THR A 23 8.06 18.29 23.68
C THR A 23 8.01 17.96 25.18
N LEU A 24 8.55 16.80 25.60
CA LEU A 24 9.65 16.63 26.58
C LEU A 24 9.91 15.14 26.93
N ALA A 25 11.18 14.87 27.23
CA ALA A 25 11.90 13.59 27.17
C ALA A 25 11.91 12.77 28.51
N PRO A 26 12.51 11.54 28.54
CA PRO A 26 12.49 10.59 29.67
C PRO A 26 13.83 10.55 30.46
N PRO A 27 13.92 9.74 31.55
CA PRO A 27 15.13 8.90 31.77
C PRO A 27 14.83 7.55 32.47
N ALA A 28 15.41 6.41 32.05
CA ALA A 28 16.69 5.81 32.45
C ALA A 28 16.69 5.01 33.79
N SER A 29 17.01 3.72 33.73
CA SER A 29 18.08 3.03 34.52
C SER A 29 17.90 1.50 34.67
N THR A 30 18.85 0.81 34.04
CA THR A 30 19.49 -0.53 34.17
C THR A 30 19.79 -1.07 35.60
N PRO A 31 20.53 -2.19 35.80
CA PRO A 31 20.42 -3.60 35.28
C PRO A 31 20.80 -4.67 36.37
N ALA A 32 20.77 -5.98 36.05
CA ALA A 32 21.67 -7.09 36.55
C ALA A 32 20.92 -8.44 36.57
N ARG A 33 21.52 -9.64 36.58
CA ARG A 33 22.74 -10.33 36.09
C ARG A 33 22.57 -11.79 36.58
N LEU A 34 23.28 -12.75 35.94
CA LEU A 34 23.55 -14.15 36.35
C LEU A 34 22.52 -15.19 35.84
N SER A 35 22.73 -15.95 34.75
CA SER A 35 23.72 -17.00 34.38
C SER A 35 23.34 -18.44 34.82
N PRO A 36 23.67 -19.50 34.03
CA PRO A 36 22.82 -20.68 33.80
C PRO A 36 23.42 -22.06 34.22
N SER A 37 22.62 -23.14 34.22
CA SER A 37 23.08 -24.55 34.21
C SER A 37 22.05 -25.46 33.52
N SER A 38 22.32 -25.89 32.28
CA SER A 38 22.70 -27.27 31.88
C SER A 38 21.74 -28.41 32.28
N SER A 39 21.09 -29.01 31.28
CA SER A 39 20.88 -30.47 31.08
C SER A 39 19.70 -30.67 30.12
N SER A 40 19.93 -30.76 28.81
CA SER A 40 20.14 -32.02 28.07
C SER A 40 19.03 -33.07 28.26
N ARG A 41 18.03 -33.06 27.37
CA ARG A 41 17.45 -34.28 26.78
C ARG A 41 16.70 -33.95 25.47
N ARG A 42 17.29 -34.41 24.37
CA ARG A 42 16.73 -34.51 23.00
C ARG A 42 15.63 -35.60 22.94
N PRO A 43 15.17 -36.04 21.74
CA PRO A 43 14.23 -35.40 20.81
C PRO A 43 13.11 -36.40 20.39
N ALA A 44 12.14 -35.98 19.58
CA ALA A 44 11.52 -36.79 18.50
C ALA A 44 10.32 -36.06 17.88
N THR A 45 10.42 -35.71 16.59
CA THR A 45 9.29 -35.74 15.64
C THR A 45 9.00 -37.21 15.29
N PRO A 46 7.81 -37.65 14.82
CA PRO A 46 7.02 -37.12 13.69
C PRO A 46 5.51 -37.04 14.06
N SER A 47 4.55 -36.59 13.27
CA SER A 47 4.14 -37.03 11.95
C SER A 47 2.99 -36.17 11.44
N LEU A 48 3.02 -35.85 10.16
CA LEU A 48 1.92 -35.25 9.41
C LEU A 48 0.71 -36.20 9.42
N LEU A 49 -0.39 -35.79 10.05
CA LEU A 49 -1.71 -36.36 9.80
C LEU A 49 -2.73 -35.22 9.66
N SER A 50 -3.07 -34.98 8.41
CA SER A 50 -4.39 -34.58 7.92
C SER A 50 -5.48 -34.36 8.97
N LEU A 51 -5.66 -33.11 9.42
CA LEU A 51 -6.96 -32.68 9.94
C LEU A 51 -7.78 -32.13 8.77
N ARG A 52 -8.52 -33.03 8.13
CA ARG A 52 -9.71 -32.68 7.37
C ARG A 52 -10.63 -31.89 8.29
N ARG A 53 -10.81 -30.61 7.98
CA ARG A 53 -11.78 -29.72 8.64
C ARG A 53 -13.18 -30.18 8.22
N THR A 54 -13.73 -31.16 8.93
CA THR A 54 -15.16 -31.47 8.83
C THR A 54 -15.91 -30.29 9.40
N HIS A 55 -16.73 -29.67 8.55
CA HIS A 55 -17.62 -28.57 8.86
C HIS A 55 -18.74 -29.08 9.79
N ALA A 56 -18.41 -29.37 11.04
CA ALA A 56 -19.39 -29.69 12.06
C ALA A 56 -20.03 -28.37 12.48
N ALA A 57 -21.32 -28.22 12.16
CA ALA A 57 -22.16 -27.15 12.68
C ALA A 57 -22.03 -27.10 14.21
N PRO A 58 -21.96 -25.89 14.83
CA PRO A 58 -21.99 -25.81 16.28
C PRO A 58 -23.29 -26.45 16.77
N PRO A 59 -23.27 -27.24 17.87
CA PRO A 59 -24.50 -27.81 18.41
C PRO A 59 -25.46 -26.66 18.78
N PRO A 60 -26.78 -26.84 18.60
CA PRO A 60 -27.74 -25.83 19.03
C PRO A 60 -27.59 -25.62 20.53
N LEU A 61 -27.57 -24.36 20.95
CA LEU A 61 -27.63 -23.97 22.36
C LEU A 61 -28.86 -24.65 22.97
N ARG A 62 -28.64 -25.75 23.69
CA ARG A 62 -29.67 -26.45 24.44
C ARG A 62 -30.18 -25.47 25.47
N ALA A 63 -31.40 -24.97 25.24
CA ALA A 63 -32.16 -24.23 26.23
C ALA A 63 -32.30 -25.14 27.46
N ALA A 64 -31.46 -24.90 28.46
CA ALA A 64 -31.60 -25.53 29.76
C ALA A 64 -32.94 -25.07 30.33
N ALA A 65 -33.84 -26.05 30.54
CA ALA A 65 -35.01 -25.86 31.37
C ALA A 65 -34.55 -25.25 32.71
N ALA A 66 -35.36 -24.34 33.24
CA ALA A 66 -35.08 -23.64 34.48
C ALA A 66 -35.07 -24.62 35.66
N ASP A 67 -33.93 -25.26 35.89
CA ASP A 67 -33.63 -25.97 37.11
C ASP A 67 -33.59 -24.96 38.27
N PRO A 68 -34.10 -25.31 39.47
CA PRO A 68 -33.97 -24.45 40.64
C PRO A 68 -32.49 -24.12 40.82
N LYS A 69 -32.17 -22.82 40.87
CA LYS A 69 -30.80 -22.32 40.88
C LYS A 69 -30.05 -22.88 42.08
N VAL A 70 -29.25 -23.92 41.84
CA VAL A 70 -28.20 -24.35 42.77
C VAL A 70 -27.11 -23.29 42.70
N VAL A 71 -27.06 -22.41 43.68
CA VAL A 71 -25.97 -21.43 43.88
C VAL A 71 -25.29 -21.82 45.18
N ASN A 72 -24.00 -22.14 45.12
CA ASN A 72 -23.11 -22.38 46.27
C ASN A 72 -23.54 -23.44 47.31
N GLY A 73 -24.38 -24.41 46.95
CA GLY A 73 -24.69 -25.55 47.82
C GLY A 73 -25.65 -25.26 48.99
N GLU A 74 -26.23 -24.06 49.04
CA GLU A 74 -27.35 -23.75 49.94
C GLU A 74 -28.63 -23.62 49.12
N ASP A 75 -29.62 -24.48 49.40
CA ASP A 75 -30.95 -24.42 48.79
C ASP A 75 -31.70 -23.21 49.34
N PHE A 76 -31.46 -22.02 48.77
CA PHE A 76 -32.29 -20.87 49.07
C PHE A 76 -33.69 -21.10 48.48
N PRO A 77 -34.76 -20.98 49.27
CA PRO A 77 -36.12 -21.07 48.75
C PRO A 77 -36.26 -20.06 47.61
N PRO A 78 -37.04 -20.36 46.55
CA PRO A 78 -37.31 -19.37 45.52
C PRO A 78 -37.82 -18.10 46.20
N MET A 79 -37.47 -16.92 45.68
CA MET A 79 -37.84 -15.63 46.30
C MET A 79 -39.31 -15.56 46.74
N LYS A 80 -40.21 -16.21 45.98
CA LYS A 80 -41.63 -16.36 46.31
C LYS A 80 -41.89 -17.04 47.66
N ASP A 81 -41.12 -18.05 48.01
CA ASP A 81 -41.24 -18.77 49.27
C ASP A 81 -40.61 -17.98 50.42
N LEU A 82 -39.49 -17.29 50.20
CA LEU A 82 -38.95 -16.32 51.17
C LEU A 82 -39.97 -15.22 51.47
N LEU A 83 -40.64 -14.67 50.45
CA LEU A 83 -41.72 -13.69 50.61
C LEU A 83 -42.91 -14.25 51.42
N ARG A 84 -43.28 -15.51 51.21
CA ARG A 84 -44.33 -16.19 51.98
C ARG A 84 -43.92 -16.38 53.44
N LEU A 85 -42.70 -16.85 53.68
CA LEU A 85 -42.14 -17.02 55.02
C LEU A 85 -42.02 -15.68 55.74
N TYR A 86 -41.57 -14.63 55.04
CA TYR A 86 -41.47 -13.28 55.57
C TYR A 86 -42.85 -12.76 56.01
N LYS A 87 -43.86 -12.91 55.14
CA LYS A 87 -45.24 -12.55 55.47
C LYS A 87 -45.77 -13.31 56.68
N LYS A 88 -45.44 -14.60 56.81
CA LYS A 88 -45.85 -15.42 57.95
C LYS A 88 -45.15 -14.99 59.24
N ALA A 89 -43.82 -14.83 59.22
CA ALA A 89 -43.03 -14.40 60.38
C ALA A 89 -43.47 -13.02 60.90
N PHE A 90 -43.78 -12.10 59.99
CA PHE A 90 -44.31 -10.78 60.33
C PHE A 90 -45.68 -10.86 61.02
N LEU A 91 -46.57 -11.75 60.57
CA LEU A 91 -47.89 -11.95 61.19
C LEU A 91 -47.79 -12.64 62.56
N ASP A 92 -46.83 -13.56 62.73
CA ASP A 92 -46.63 -14.32 63.96
C ASP A 92 -45.83 -13.55 65.03
N GLY A 93 -45.32 -12.34 64.72
CA GLY A 93 -44.50 -11.53 65.63
C GLY A 93 -43.14 -12.17 65.95
N ASN A 94 -42.63 -13.01 65.05
CA ASN A 94 -41.38 -13.74 65.24
C ASN A 94 -40.21 -12.98 64.62
N ASP A 95 -39.65 -12.04 65.40
CA ASP A 95 -38.53 -11.18 64.99
C ASP A 95 -37.26 -11.98 64.61
N GLU A 96 -37.02 -13.13 65.27
CA GLU A 96 -35.88 -14.00 64.94
C GLU A 96 -36.01 -14.59 63.52
N ALA A 97 -37.21 -15.08 63.19
CA ALA A 97 -37.49 -15.60 61.85
C ALA A 97 -37.43 -14.49 60.79
N LEU A 98 -37.91 -13.29 61.11
CA LEU A 98 -37.85 -12.12 60.22
C LEU A 98 -36.38 -11.78 59.88
N GLY A 99 -35.53 -11.62 60.89
CA GLY A 99 -34.11 -11.29 60.71
C GLY A 99 -33.32 -12.36 59.96
N GLY A 100 -33.66 -13.65 60.17
CA GLY A 100 -33.08 -14.75 59.39
C GLY A 100 -33.45 -14.69 57.90
N ILE A 101 -34.71 -14.34 57.59
CA ILE A 101 -35.18 -14.21 56.20
C ILE A 101 -34.58 -12.96 55.54
N GLU A 102 -34.51 -11.83 56.24
CA GLU A 102 -33.83 -10.62 55.76
C GLU A 102 -32.36 -10.90 55.43
N SER A 103 -31.67 -11.62 56.31
CA SER A 103 -30.28 -12.04 56.08
C SER A 103 -30.14 -12.92 54.83
N ALA A 104 -31.07 -13.85 54.61
CA ALA A 104 -31.09 -14.69 53.41
C ALA A 104 -31.36 -13.87 52.13
N ILE A 105 -32.27 -12.88 52.18
CA ILE A 105 -32.54 -11.98 51.05
C ILE A 105 -31.29 -11.16 50.71
N ILE A 106 -30.63 -10.58 51.71
CA ILE A 106 -29.38 -9.81 51.54
C ILE A 106 -28.28 -10.70 50.94
N ALA A 107 -28.16 -11.95 51.40
CA ALA A 107 -27.20 -12.91 50.85
C ALA A 107 -27.47 -13.19 49.37
N ILE A 108 -28.72 -13.47 48.99
CA ILE A 108 -29.12 -13.71 47.59
C ILE A 108 -28.88 -12.47 46.71
N GLU A 109 -29.18 -11.28 47.21
CA GLU A 109 -28.92 -10.03 46.49
C GLU A 109 -27.42 -9.80 46.27
N LYS A 110 -26.59 -10.07 47.30
CA LYS A 110 -25.14 -9.99 47.21
C LYS A 110 -24.58 -10.99 46.21
N GLU A 111 -25.04 -12.24 46.22
CA GLU A 111 -24.63 -13.26 45.25
C GLU A 111 -25.07 -12.93 43.83
N ARG A 112 -26.28 -12.41 43.67
CA ARG A 112 -26.79 -11.95 42.37
C ARG A 112 -25.97 -10.77 41.84
N SER A 113 -25.61 -9.83 42.70
CA SER A 113 -24.76 -8.68 42.37
C SER A 113 -23.36 -9.15 41.95
N ASN A 114 -22.74 -10.07 42.72
CA ASN A 114 -21.45 -10.66 42.38
C ASN A 114 -21.49 -11.42 41.05
N SER A 115 -22.54 -12.22 40.82
CA SER A 115 -22.72 -12.96 39.57
C SER A 115 -22.91 -12.01 38.39
N ALA A 116 -23.74 -10.98 38.54
CA ALA A 116 -23.94 -9.95 37.52
C ALA A 116 -22.63 -9.24 37.16
N ALA A 117 -21.82 -8.87 38.16
CA ALA A 117 -20.50 -8.27 37.93
C ALA A 117 -19.54 -9.21 37.18
N GLN A 118 -19.55 -10.52 37.49
CA GLN A 118 -18.77 -11.51 36.75
C GLN A 118 -19.24 -11.66 35.29
N TYR A 119 -20.56 -11.70 35.07
CA TYR A 119 -21.11 -11.77 33.71
C TYR A 119 -20.77 -10.53 32.88
N GLU A 120 -20.84 -9.34 33.48
CA GLU A 120 -20.44 -8.10 32.82
C GLU A 120 -18.95 -8.12 32.48
N SER A 121 -18.08 -8.52 33.42
CA SER A 121 -16.64 -8.68 33.15
C SER A 121 -16.38 -9.62 31.96
N ILE A 122 -16.96 -10.83 31.98
CA ILE A 122 -16.78 -11.82 30.90
C ILE A 122 -17.35 -11.30 29.58
N ALA A 123 -18.50 -10.63 29.60
CA ALA A 123 -19.08 -10.04 28.39
C ALA A 123 -18.16 -8.97 27.79
N THR A 124 -17.57 -8.09 28.62
CA THR A 124 -16.60 -7.09 28.17
C THR A 124 -15.28 -7.69 27.66
N GLU A 125 -14.81 -8.78 28.28
CA GLU A 125 -13.63 -9.50 27.79
C GLU A 125 -13.88 -10.12 26.41
N ILE A 126 -15.05 -10.74 26.21
CA ILE A 126 -15.46 -11.33 24.94
C ILE A 126 -15.59 -10.27 23.85
N THR A 127 -16.22 -9.13 24.13
CA THR A 127 -16.33 -8.03 23.15
C THR A 127 -14.96 -7.48 22.81
N SER A 128 -14.10 -7.21 23.80
CA SER A 128 -12.74 -6.73 23.56
C SER A 128 -11.90 -7.74 22.75
N GLY A 129 -12.07 -9.04 23.01
CA GLY A 129 -11.37 -10.11 22.30
C GLY A 129 -11.82 -10.22 20.84
N LYS A 130 -13.13 -10.09 20.59
CA LYS A 130 -13.71 -10.03 19.23
C LYS A 130 -13.20 -8.82 18.46
N ASP A 131 -13.15 -7.65 19.09
CA ASP A 131 -12.66 -6.42 18.45
C ASP A 131 -11.18 -6.53 18.09
N LYS A 132 -10.34 -7.05 19.01
CA LYS A 132 -8.93 -7.34 18.74
C LYS A 132 -8.76 -8.34 17.60
N PHE A 133 -9.56 -9.40 17.58
CA PHE A 133 -9.51 -10.41 16.52
C PHE A 133 -9.88 -9.83 15.15
N LEU A 134 -10.96 -9.05 15.07
CA LEU A 134 -11.38 -8.37 13.84
C LEU A 134 -10.30 -7.42 13.33
N ARG A 135 -9.68 -6.66 14.24
CA ARG A 135 -8.56 -5.76 13.90
C ARG A 135 -7.35 -6.52 13.36
N ILE A 136 -6.89 -7.56 14.06
CA ILE A 136 -5.75 -8.37 13.61
C ILE A 136 -6.06 -9.02 12.26
N ASN A 137 -7.27 -9.51 12.05
CA ASN A 137 -7.67 -10.10 10.77
C ASN A 137 -7.62 -9.06 9.63
N ALA A 138 -8.07 -7.83 9.89
CA ALA A 138 -7.94 -6.73 8.92
C ALA A 138 -6.47 -6.37 8.64
N ASP A 139 -5.62 -6.31 9.67
CA ASP A 139 -4.19 -6.05 9.51
C ASP A 139 -3.50 -7.16 8.70
N LEU A 140 -3.85 -8.43 8.91
CA LEU A 140 -3.33 -9.55 8.13
C LEU A 140 -3.76 -9.50 6.66
N GLU A 141 -5.02 -9.14 6.38
CA GLU A 141 -5.50 -9.00 5.02
C GLU A 141 -4.81 -7.83 4.29
N ASN A 142 -4.60 -6.72 4.98
CA ASN A 142 -3.81 -5.60 4.47
C ASN A 142 -2.35 -6.00 4.20
N PHE A 143 -1.74 -6.75 5.12
CA PHE A 143 -0.37 -7.25 4.97
C PHE A 143 -0.23 -8.19 3.76
N ARG A 144 -1.20 -9.08 3.52
CA ARG A 144 -1.21 -9.94 2.31
C ARG A 144 -1.25 -9.11 1.04
N LYS A 145 -2.20 -8.17 0.94
CA LYS A 145 -2.34 -7.27 -0.22
C LYS A 145 -1.06 -6.45 -0.46
N GLN A 146 -0.43 -5.99 0.62
CA GLN A 146 0.82 -5.24 0.54
C GLN A 146 1.97 -6.14 0.07
N THR A 147 2.11 -7.34 0.64
CA THR A 147 3.16 -8.31 0.28
C THR A 147 3.05 -8.73 -1.19
N GLU A 148 1.84 -8.95 -1.71
CA GLU A 148 1.63 -9.29 -3.13
C GLU A 148 2.07 -8.15 -4.05
N LYS A 149 1.73 -6.90 -3.72
CA LYS A 149 2.16 -5.71 -4.46
C LYS A 149 3.67 -5.52 -4.41
N GLU A 150 4.29 -5.70 -3.24
CA GLU A 150 5.74 -5.62 -3.06
C GLU A 150 6.46 -6.71 -3.83
N ARG A 151 5.95 -7.95 -3.81
CA ARG A 151 6.51 -9.05 -4.59
C ARG A 151 6.48 -8.74 -6.09
N ALA A 152 5.36 -8.24 -6.61
CA ALA A 152 5.25 -7.86 -8.02
C ALA A 152 6.25 -6.74 -8.39
N ARG A 153 6.38 -5.71 -7.54
CA ARG A 153 7.37 -4.63 -7.71
C ARG A 153 8.81 -5.13 -7.63
N PHE A 154 9.10 -6.04 -6.71
CA PHE A 154 10.43 -6.63 -6.56
C PHE A 154 10.81 -7.43 -7.81
N THR A 155 9.89 -8.26 -8.33
CA THR A 155 10.13 -9.00 -9.58
C THR A 155 10.33 -8.08 -10.77
N SER A 156 9.57 -6.98 -10.88
CA SER A 156 9.75 -6.03 -11.98
C SER A 156 11.04 -5.21 -11.86
N ASN A 157 11.47 -4.87 -10.64
CA ASN A 157 12.75 -4.22 -10.40
C ASN A 157 13.92 -5.14 -10.79
N ILE A 158 13.90 -6.41 -10.39
CA ILE A 158 14.94 -7.37 -10.81
C ILE A 158 15.00 -7.50 -12.33
N GLN A 159 13.86 -7.55 -13.00
CA GLN A 159 13.82 -7.59 -14.47
C GLN A 159 14.48 -6.36 -15.09
N VAL A 160 14.23 -5.17 -14.54
CA VAL A 160 14.86 -3.93 -14.99
C VAL A 160 16.38 -3.98 -14.81
N ASP A 161 16.86 -4.38 -13.63
CA ASP A 161 18.29 -4.42 -13.33
C ASP A 161 19.03 -5.40 -14.25
N VAL A 162 18.45 -6.60 -14.46
CA VAL A 162 19.01 -7.62 -15.36
C VAL A 162 19.04 -7.10 -16.80
N VAL A 163 17.93 -6.56 -17.31
CA VAL A 163 17.87 -6.05 -18.69
C VAL A 163 18.83 -4.87 -18.87
N GLN A 164 18.93 -3.96 -17.90
CA GLN A 164 19.85 -2.82 -17.96
C GLN A 164 21.31 -3.26 -18.09
N SER A 165 21.71 -4.34 -17.40
CA SER A 165 23.05 -4.92 -17.55
C SER A 165 23.29 -5.48 -18.96
N LEU A 166 22.26 -6.07 -19.58
CA LEU A 166 22.33 -6.55 -20.97
C LEU A 166 22.39 -5.42 -21.99
N LEU A 167 21.78 -4.27 -21.70
CA LEU A 167 21.82 -3.09 -22.60
C LEU A 167 23.25 -2.55 -22.75
N THR A 168 24.11 -2.66 -21.75
CA THR A 168 25.53 -2.31 -21.89
C THR A 168 26.25 -3.18 -22.92
N LEU A 169 25.84 -4.45 -23.05
CA LEU A 169 26.37 -5.33 -24.10
C LEU A 169 25.89 -4.84 -25.47
N VAL A 170 24.61 -4.49 -25.62
CA VAL A 170 24.07 -3.92 -26.87
C VAL A 170 24.84 -2.69 -27.29
N ASP A 171 25.11 -1.75 -26.37
CA ASP A 171 25.91 -0.56 -26.66
C ASP A 171 27.32 -0.92 -27.17
N SER A 172 27.93 -1.94 -26.58
CA SER A 172 29.25 -2.44 -27.00
C SER A 172 29.18 -3.05 -28.40
N PHE A 173 28.10 -3.79 -28.71
CA PHE A 173 27.85 -4.31 -30.05
C PHE A 173 27.71 -3.20 -31.09
N GLU A 174 26.94 -2.16 -30.78
CA GLU A 174 26.75 -1.01 -31.66
C GLU A 174 28.03 -0.22 -31.89
N LYS A 175 28.82 0.00 -30.83
CA LYS A 175 30.13 0.66 -30.94
C LYS A 175 31.06 -0.10 -31.88
N VAL A 176 31.20 -1.40 -31.69
CA VAL A 176 32.05 -2.24 -32.54
C VAL A 176 31.53 -2.27 -33.98
N ASN A 177 30.22 -2.29 -34.21
CA ASN A 177 29.65 -2.19 -35.55
C ASN A 177 29.98 -0.87 -36.26
N GLN A 178 30.19 0.23 -35.53
CA GLN A 178 30.61 1.52 -36.09
C GLN A 178 32.12 1.57 -36.38
N GLU A 179 32.91 0.82 -35.62
CA GLU A 179 34.38 0.77 -35.76
C GLU A 179 34.85 -0.25 -36.82
N ILE A 180 34.10 -1.32 -37.07
CA ILE A 180 34.48 -2.35 -38.04
C ILE A 180 34.29 -1.83 -39.48
N THR A 181 35.41 -1.56 -40.15
CA THR A 181 35.51 -1.41 -41.61
C THR A 181 36.24 -2.62 -42.18
N PRO A 182 35.52 -3.66 -42.67
CA PRO A 182 36.17 -4.88 -43.13
C PRO A 182 36.85 -4.64 -44.49
N GLU A 183 38.17 -4.84 -44.55
CA GLU A 183 38.97 -4.67 -45.77
C GLU A 183 39.20 -6.01 -46.49
N THR A 184 39.23 -7.11 -45.72
CA THR A 184 39.49 -8.46 -46.26
C THR A 184 38.24 -9.35 -46.23
N ASP A 185 38.10 -10.30 -47.18
CA ASP A 185 36.99 -11.28 -47.21
C ASP A 185 36.81 -12.06 -45.89
N LYS A 186 37.92 -12.37 -45.21
CA LYS A 186 37.92 -13.02 -43.88
C LYS A 186 37.26 -12.12 -42.83
N GLU A 187 37.53 -10.82 -42.85
CA GLU A 187 36.94 -9.84 -41.94
C GLU A 187 35.44 -9.64 -42.23
N GLN A 188 35.05 -9.67 -43.51
CA GLN A 188 33.63 -9.65 -43.90
C GLN A 188 32.86 -10.85 -43.34
N THR A 189 33.47 -12.04 -43.36
CA THR A 189 32.87 -13.26 -42.78
C THR A 189 32.68 -13.14 -41.27
N ILE A 190 33.68 -12.57 -40.57
CA ILE A 190 33.60 -12.31 -39.13
C ILE A 190 32.52 -11.26 -38.82
N SER A 191 32.49 -10.16 -39.58
CA SER A 191 31.48 -9.10 -39.45
C SER A 191 30.06 -9.63 -39.66
N THR A 192 29.86 -10.49 -40.66
CA THR A 192 28.55 -11.16 -40.90
C THR A 192 28.13 -12.02 -39.71
N SER A 193 29.06 -12.79 -39.16
CA SER A 193 28.79 -13.63 -37.97
C SER A 193 28.44 -12.76 -36.75
N TYR A 194 29.18 -11.66 -36.55
CA TYR A 194 28.95 -10.69 -35.48
C TYR A 194 27.57 -10.03 -35.59
N GLN A 195 27.17 -9.61 -36.78
CA GLN A 195 25.83 -9.07 -37.05
C GLN A 195 24.73 -10.11 -36.78
N GLY A 196 24.98 -11.39 -37.05
CA GLY A 196 24.06 -12.48 -36.72
C GLY A 196 23.80 -12.59 -35.21
N ILE A 197 24.87 -12.57 -34.41
CA ILE A 197 24.79 -12.59 -32.94
C ILE A 197 24.06 -11.34 -32.42
N TYR A 198 24.38 -10.17 -32.97
CA TYR A 198 23.69 -8.93 -32.62
C TYR A 198 22.18 -8.97 -32.89
N LYS A 199 21.78 -9.46 -34.07
CA LYS A 199 20.36 -9.63 -34.42
C LYS A 199 19.65 -10.56 -33.44
N GLN A 200 20.28 -11.69 -33.10
CA GLN A 200 19.73 -12.63 -32.12
C GLN A 200 19.57 -11.98 -30.74
N LEU A 201 20.57 -11.21 -30.28
CA LEU A 201 20.47 -10.47 -29.03
C LEU A 201 19.28 -9.48 -29.03
N VAL A 202 19.14 -8.68 -30.09
CA VAL A 202 18.02 -7.73 -30.22
C VAL A 202 16.66 -8.45 -30.25
N GLU A 203 16.58 -9.59 -30.92
CA GLU A 203 15.35 -10.40 -30.97
C GLU A 203 15.00 -11.00 -29.61
N THR A 204 15.99 -11.48 -28.85
CA THR A 204 15.78 -11.95 -27.48
C THR A 204 15.29 -10.82 -26.56
N LEU A 205 15.86 -9.62 -26.65
CA LEU A 205 15.40 -8.45 -25.88
C LEU A 205 13.96 -8.06 -26.27
N ARG A 206 13.62 -8.09 -27.56
CA ARG A 206 12.25 -7.86 -28.04
C ARG A 206 11.28 -8.88 -27.46
N SER A 207 11.66 -10.16 -27.40
CA SER A 207 10.82 -11.23 -26.82
C SER A 207 10.58 -11.04 -25.31
N LEU A 208 11.51 -10.40 -24.59
CA LEU A 208 11.36 -10.02 -23.18
C LEU A 208 10.44 -8.80 -22.99
N GLY A 209 10.01 -8.16 -24.08
CA GLY A 209 9.19 -6.95 -24.06
C GLY A 209 9.99 -5.65 -24.03
N VAL A 210 11.26 -5.69 -24.43
CA VAL A 210 12.08 -4.47 -24.59
C VAL A 210 11.78 -3.83 -25.95
N GLY A 211 11.26 -2.61 -25.92
CA GLY A 211 11.06 -1.74 -27.08
C GLY A 211 12.18 -0.72 -27.21
N VAL A 212 12.50 -0.35 -28.45
CA VAL A 212 13.43 0.74 -28.76
C VAL A 212 12.64 2.04 -28.88
N VAL A 213 13.16 3.12 -28.30
CA VAL A 213 12.58 4.46 -28.46
C VAL A 213 12.98 5.00 -29.83
N GLU A 214 12.00 5.34 -30.66
CA GLU A 214 12.26 6.01 -31.94
C GLU A 214 12.57 7.49 -31.70
N THR A 215 13.72 7.95 -32.18
CA THR A 215 14.28 9.26 -31.84
C THR A 215 14.38 10.20 -33.04
N VAL A 216 15.17 9.85 -34.04
CA VAL A 216 15.49 10.71 -35.19
C VAL A 216 14.21 11.13 -35.94
N GLY A 217 14.05 12.44 -36.15
CA GLY A 217 12.88 13.01 -36.82
C GLY A 217 11.64 13.20 -35.95
N LYS A 218 11.66 12.76 -34.68
CA LYS A 218 10.58 13.02 -33.71
C LYS A 218 10.82 14.30 -32.90
N PRO A 219 9.76 14.94 -32.40
CA PRO A 219 9.92 16.03 -31.44
C PRO A 219 10.65 15.54 -30.19
N PHE A 220 11.52 16.39 -29.64
CA PHE A 220 12.20 16.09 -28.38
C PHE A 220 11.20 16.04 -27.22
N ASP A 221 11.23 14.95 -26.45
CA ASP A 221 10.41 14.74 -25.25
C ASP A 221 11.33 14.43 -24.07
N PRO A 222 11.44 15.33 -23.06
CA PRO A 222 12.28 15.13 -21.88
C PRO A 222 11.97 13.88 -21.06
N SER A 223 10.78 13.29 -21.22
CA SER A 223 10.40 12.08 -20.47
C SER A 223 11.09 10.82 -20.96
N ILE A 224 11.50 10.78 -22.24
CA ILE A 224 12.10 9.61 -22.91
C ILE A 224 13.44 9.93 -23.58
N HIS A 225 13.78 11.20 -23.74
CA HIS A 225 15.00 11.66 -24.40
C HIS A 225 15.87 12.51 -23.47
N GLU A 226 17.18 12.32 -23.55
CA GLU A 226 18.21 13.11 -22.89
C GLU A 226 19.00 13.87 -23.97
N ALA A 227 18.86 15.20 -24.02
CA ALA A 227 19.57 16.02 -24.99
C ALA A 227 20.96 16.39 -24.48
N ILE A 228 22.01 15.98 -25.20
CA ILE A 228 23.41 16.31 -24.84
C ILE A 228 23.98 17.50 -25.61
N ALA A 229 23.43 17.80 -26.79
CA ALA A 229 23.91 18.88 -27.64
C ALA A 229 22.77 19.43 -28.50
N ARG A 230 22.92 20.68 -28.91
CA ARG A 230 22.09 21.30 -29.94
C ARG A 230 22.93 21.51 -31.20
N GLU A 231 22.42 21.12 -32.35
CA GLU A 231 23.14 21.23 -33.62
C GLU A 231 22.28 21.93 -34.66
N GLU A 232 22.93 22.73 -35.52
CA GLU A 232 22.26 23.32 -36.66
C GLU A 232 21.97 22.22 -37.70
N SER A 233 20.71 22.11 -38.11
CA SER A 233 20.30 21.16 -39.13
C SER A 233 19.41 21.85 -40.15
N HIS A 234 19.78 21.73 -41.42
CA HIS A 234 18.92 22.15 -42.54
C HIS A 234 17.76 21.18 -42.79
N GLN A 235 17.86 19.95 -42.27
CA GLN A 235 16.86 18.89 -42.49
C GLN A 235 15.71 18.94 -41.47
N PHE A 236 16.01 19.31 -40.22
CA PHE A 236 15.05 19.26 -39.12
C PHE A 236 14.82 20.64 -38.51
N LYS A 237 13.55 20.97 -38.24
CA LYS A 237 13.15 22.21 -37.56
C LYS A 237 13.68 22.25 -36.11
N ALA A 238 13.73 23.46 -35.55
CA ALA A 238 14.08 23.65 -34.14
C ALA A 238 13.22 22.77 -33.21
N GLY A 239 13.87 22.06 -32.29
CA GLY A 239 13.19 21.19 -31.31
C GLY A 239 12.94 19.73 -31.76
N ILE A 240 13.35 19.36 -32.98
CA ILE A 240 13.31 17.98 -33.47
C ILE A 240 14.66 17.30 -33.23
N VAL A 241 14.65 16.01 -32.90
CA VAL A 241 15.87 15.22 -32.73
C VAL A 241 16.56 15.02 -34.08
N SER A 242 17.78 15.52 -34.22
CA SER A 242 18.60 15.43 -35.44
C SER A 242 19.38 14.13 -35.51
N HIS A 243 19.98 13.71 -34.39
CA HIS A 243 20.85 12.54 -34.33
C HIS A 243 20.72 11.81 -32.99
N GLU A 244 20.76 10.48 -33.05
CA GLU A 244 20.77 9.61 -31.89
C GLU A 244 22.20 9.14 -31.62
N VAL A 245 22.75 9.54 -30.47
CA VAL A 245 24.09 9.12 -30.05
C VAL A 245 24.04 7.78 -29.34
N LYS A 246 22.97 7.55 -28.58
CA LYS A 246 22.77 6.31 -27.82
C LYS A 246 21.30 5.96 -27.76
N ARG A 247 20.97 4.70 -28.06
CA ARG A 247 19.57 4.26 -28.09
C ARG A 247 18.89 4.28 -26.73
N GLY A 248 17.63 4.72 -26.74
CA GLY A 248 16.73 4.62 -25.59
C GLY A 248 15.94 3.30 -25.62
N PHE A 249 15.66 2.76 -24.43
CA PHE A 249 14.95 1.48 -24.30
C PHE A 249 13.83 1.55 -23.25
N LEU A 250 12.71 0.91 -23.57
CA LEU A 250 11.52 0.76 -22.74
C LEU A 250 11.31 -0.73 -22.45
N LEU A 251 11.02 -1.11 -21.21
CA LEU A 251 10.54 -2.44 -20.85
C LEU A 251 9.03 -2.36 -20.65
N ARG A 252 8.27 -2.80 -21.65
CA ARG A 252 6.81 -2.60 -21.73
C ARG A 252 6.47 -1.11 -21.61
N GLU A 253 6.01 -0.67 -20.44
CA GLU A 253 5.62 0.72 -20.15
C GLU A 253 6.67 1.47 -19.31
N ARG A 254 7.72 0.79 -18.84
CA ARG A 254 8.73 1.37 -17.95
C ARG A 254 9.97 1.79 -18.74
N LEU A 255 10.39 3.04 -18.59
CA LEU A 255 11.66 3.52 -19.14
C LEU A 255 12.84 2.86 -18.42
N LEU A 256 13.71 2.20 -19.19
CA LEU A 256 14.98 1.65 -18.68
C LEU A 256 16.08 2.68 -18.74
N ARG A 257 16.20 3.35 -19.90
CA ARG A 257 17.20 4.37 -20.18
C ARG A 257 16.66 5.32 -21.25
N PRO A 258 16.72 6.65 -21.04
CA PRO A 258 16.37 7.60 -22.09
C PRO A 258 17.34 7.51 -23.27
N ALA A 259 16.88 7.88 -24.45
CA ALA A 259 17.77 7.97 -25.61
C ALA A 259 18.62 9.24 -25.51
N THR A 260 19.93 9.09 -25.71
CA THR A 260 20.85 10.23 -25.72
C THR A 260 20.87 10.83 -27.12
N VAL A 261 20.41 12.08 -27.26
CA VAL A 261 20.11 12.69 -28.55
C VAL A 261 20.74 14.06 -28.71
N LYS A 262 20.90 14.47 -29.97
CA LYS A 262 21.17 15.85 -30.38
C LYS A 262 19.91 16.46 -30.97
N VAL A 263 19.62 17.71 -30.59
CA VAL A 263 18.38 18.40 -30.96
C VAL A 263 18.71 19.53 -31.95
N SER A 264 17.90 19.68 -33.00
CA SER A 264 18.09 20.74 -33.98
C SER A 264 17.75 22.13 -33.40
N THR A 265 18.56 23.15 -33.72
CA THR A 265 18.24 24.57 -33.51
C THR A 265 17.51 25.21 -34.70
N GLY A 266 17.31 24.48 -35.80
CA GLY A 266 16.85 25.02 -37.08
C GLY A 266 18.00 25.59 -37.93
N SER A 267 17.72 25.95 -39.19
CA SER A 267 18.72 26.61 -40.04
C SER A 267 18.98 28.03 -39.51
N GLY A 268 20.19 28.30 -39.05
CA GLY A 268 20.62 29.62 -38.60
C GLY A 268 20.43 30.66 -39.71
N THR A 269 19.35 31.42 -39.66
CA THR A 269 19.21 32.70 -40.37
C THR A 269 18.30 33.62 -39.55
N GLN A 270 18.91 34.71 -39.07
CA GLN A 270 18.35 35.88 -38.36
C GLN A 270 18.43 35.90 -36.83
N GLU A 271 19.60 36.38 -36.38
CA GLU A 271 19.76 37.31 -35.27
C GLU A 271 18.64 38.38 -35.19
N THR A 272 18.26 38.75 -33.96
CA THR A 272 17.64 40.02 -33.51
C THR A 272 16.16 40.31 -33.79
N SER A 273 15.33 40.28 -32.74
CA SER A 273 14.60 41.48 -32.28
C SER A 273 13.98 41.25 -30.89
N SER A 274 14.59 41.92 -29.92
CA SER A 274 14.07 42.14 -28.57
C SER A 274 12.73 42.89 -28.59
N PRO A 275 11.86 42.71 -27.59
CA PRO A 275 10.69 43.59 -27.43
C PRO A 275 11.16 44.96 -26.93
N SER A 276 10.40 46.02 -27.21
CA SER A 276 10.40 47.38 -26.59
C SER A 276 11.02 48.58 -27.34
N THR A 277 10.32 49.72 -27.20
CA THR A 277 10.57 51.12 -27.68
C THR A 277 9.85 51.44 -29.01
N GLU A 278 8.62 51.97 -29.07
CA GLU A 278 8.05 53.27 -28.61
C GLU A 278 8.71 54.57 -29.14
N LYS A 279 8.00 55.21 -30.11
CA LYS A 279 7.86 56.68 -30.41
C LYS A 279 8.97 57.42 -31.23
N PRO A 280 8.73 58.64 -31.76
CA PRO A 280 8.27 58.97 -33.14
C PRO A 280 9.16 60.03 -33.84
N VAL A 281 8.91 60.46 -35.10
CA VAL A 281 9.27 61.74 -35.81
C VAL A 281 8.86 61.52 -37.29
N GLU A 282 7.81 62.13 -37.85
CA GLU A 282 7.59 63.54 -38.25
C GLU A 282 8.28 63.95 -39.58
N ASP A 283 7.40 64.39 -40.48
CA ASP A 283 7.52 65.38 -41.56
C ASP A 283 8.04 65.12 -42.99
N SER A 284 7.08 65.39 -43.89
CA SER A 284 7.16 66.26 -45.08
C SER A 284 7.71 65.70 -46.40
N LYS A 285 6.80 65.54 -47.38
CA LYS A 285 6.73 66.48 -48.52
C LYS A 285 5.47 66.29 -49.38
N GLU A 286 4.79 67.42 -49.57
CA GLU A 286 3.78 67.74 -50.58
C GLU A 286 4.29 67.50 -52.01
N ASP A 287 3.38 67.22 -52.96
CA ASP A 287 3.12 68.17 -54.06
C ASP A 287 2.00 67.71 -55.01
N ALA A 288 1.09 68.67 -55.28
CA ALA A 288 0.35 68.97 -56.52
C ALA A 288 -0.61 67.92 -57.14
N ALA A 289 -1.94 68.11 -57.13
CA ALA A 289 -2.80 69.10 -57.83
C ALA A 289 -3.39 68.55 -59.16
N VAL A 290 -4.71 68.31 -59.17
CA VAL A 290 -5.79 68.87 -60.02
C VAL A 290 -7.12 68.46 -59.39
#